data_AF-A0A498FJU8-F1
#
_entry.id   AF-A0A498FJU8-F1
#
_cell.length_a   1.000
_cell.length_b   1.000
_cell.length_c   1.000
_cell.angle_alpha   90.00
_cell.angle_beta   90.00
_cell.angle_gamma   90.00
#
_symmetry.space_group_name_H-M   'P 1'
#
loop_
_entity.id
_entity.type
_entity.pdbx_description
1 polymer ?
#
loop_
_entity_poly.entity_id
_entity_poly.type
_entity_poly.pdbx_seq_one_letter_code
_entity_poly.pdbx_strand_id
1 'polypeptide(L)'
;MARARVRGIYATALTARLLDAGHEVVDASPPIRRRFDAAFGTDPPDVRIETSGDRQGVGAHGDPDALGAVRDLLTDAGRDALAWADPAPPGAVLDGEVTETLGGGAVVDLRVGGEGGESGEGEEAASAPATAAEGYLPYSAVDARVETGDAVRVQVREYAAPWTDRRPELAGELRVGGDLVALEPGSGTRVDVRDDEAARELSGMLDLLDLDPPDGWRAVWRPPAVDADTEALSAGLDAAVDAAEELRAAVASGDGSESGLGVLDDRGRLRDAPVAAPNAGVWVWFGRESRSGLDDARRTATATMPGHHRVKAGSADASAGVDLAEALCEPAPDAEFPFAVVTDAFGPREGDALRIDHGKPDGRLITLGEATVTGVDPDGTVTVEREMSGGGTYDGLGVDRVAGDVAETSLKEGRWWYPTTYRGRDGSVRGTYVNVCTPVEVFPDAARYVDLHVDVVKRPDGTVERVDDDELDESVAAGTVPEPLAEKARRVASALENAL
;
A
#
# COMPACT_ATOMS: atom_id res chain seq x y z
N MET A 1 -22.41 -10.00 -1.02
CA MET A 1 -21.88 -10.08 0.36
C MET A 1 -20.51 -10.72 0.25
N ALA A 2 -19.51 -10.20 0.97
CA ALA A 2 -18.14 -10.72 0.94
C ALA A 2 -17.75 -11.20 2.34
N ARG A 3 -16.94 -12.27 2.41
CA ARG A 3 -16.26 -12.71 3.63
C ARG A 3 -14.85 -12.12 3.65
N ALA A 4 -14.60 -11.22 4.60
CA ALA A 4 -13.35 -10.50 4.68
C ALA A 4 -12.52 -10.93 5.90
N ARG A 5 -11.24 -11.17 5.69
CA ARG A 5 -10.26 -11.28 6.78
C ARG A 5 -9.47 -9.98 6.86
N VAL A 6 -9.41 -9.38 8.05
CA VAL A 6 -8.73 -8.09 8.24
C VAL A 6 -7.59 -8.21 9.24
N ARG A 7 -6.43 -7.61 8.93
CA ARG A 7 -5.23 -7.57 9.79
C ARG A 7 -4.57 -6.20 9.84
N GLY A 8 -3.91 -5.92 10.97
CA GLY A 8 -3.11 -4.72 11.21
C GLY A 8 -3.86 -3.61 11.94
N ILE A 9 -3.32 -2.39 11.90
CA ILE A 9 -3.73 -1.30 12.79
C ILE A 9 -5.16 -0.79 12.49
N TYR A 10 -5.58 -0.89 11.23
CA TYR A 10 -6.91 -0.48 10.78
C TYR A 10 -8.00 -1.53 11.02
N ALA A 11 -7.64 -2.71 11.54
CA ALA A 11 -8.54 -3.87 11.54
C ALA A 11 -9.85 -3.65 12.31
N THR A 12 -9.82 -2.92 13.42
CA THR A 12 -11.05 -2.66 14.20
C THR A 12 -12.00 -1.71 13.47
N ALA A 13 -11.47 -0.64 12.88
CA ALA A 13 -12.27 0.31 12.09
C ALA A 13 -12.89 -0.38 10.88
N LEU A 14 -12.08 -1.13 10.13
CA LEU A 14 -12.55 -1.83 8.93
C LEU A 14 -13.54 -2.95 9.28
N THR A 15 -13.35 -3.66 10.40
CA THR A 15 -14.36 -4.62 10.89
C THR A 15 -15.70 -3.94 11.14
N ALA A 16 -15.71 -2.78 11.83
CA ALA A 16 -16.95 -2.06 12.09
C ALA A 16 -17.67 -1.69 10.78
N ARG A 17 -16.93 -1.12 9.81
CA ARG A 17 -17.50 -0.74 8.52
C ARG A 17 -18.01 -1.93 7.71
N LEU A 18 -17.27 -3.04 7.69
CA LEU A 18 -17.67 -4.26 6.99
C LEU A 18 -18.98 -4.82 7.57
N LEU A 19 -19.09 -4.89 8.89
CA LEU A 19 -20.30 -5.34 9.58
C LEU A 19 -21.49 -4.39 9.33
N ASP A 20 -21.26 -3.07 9.39
CA ASP A 20 -22.30 -2.06 9.11
C ASP A 20 -22.83 -2.14 7.67
N ALA A 21 -21.96 -2.49 6.72
CA ALA A 21 -22.31 -2.72 5.32
C ALA A 21 -22.89 -4.13 5.05
N GLY A 22 -23.01 -4.97 6.08
CA GLY A 22 -23.58 -6.32 5.98
C GLY A 22 -22.66 -7.35 5.34
N HIS A 23 -21.34 -7.13 5.35
CA HIS A 23 -20.33 -8.14 5.02
C HIS A 23 -20.02 -9.02 6.23
N GLU A 24 -19.47 -10.20 5.97
CA GLU A 24 -19.01 -11.10 7.02
C GLU A 24 -17.52 -10.87 7.29
N VAL A 25 -17.13 -10.93 8.56
CA VAL A 25 -15.73 -10.96 8.95
C VAL A 25 -15.39 -12.36 9.44
N VAL A 26 -14.35 -12.95 8.87
CA VAL A 26 -13.88 -14.31 9.20
C VAL A 26 -12.46 -14.27 9.76
N ASP A 27 -12.07 -15.34 10.46
CA ASP A 27 -10.77 -15.46 11.11
C ASP A 27 -10.45 -14.20 11.96
N ALA A 28 -11.40 -13.76 12.78
CA ALA A 28 -11.22 -12.54 13.58
C ALA A 28 -10.15 -12.77 14.66
N SER A 29 -9.19 -11.84 14.76
CA SER A 29 -8.15 -11.90 15.81
C SER A 29 -8.76 -11.76 17.22
N PRO A 30 -8.08 -12.22 18.29
CA PRO A 30 -8.61 -12.12 19.65
C PRO A 30 -9.01 -10.70 20.09
N PRO A 31 -8.28 -9.62 19.74
CA PRO A 31 -8.75 -8.26 20.01
C PRO A 31 -10.06 -7.90 19.31
N ILE A 32 -10.29 -8.37 18.08
CA ILE A 32 -11.54 -8.13 17.34
C ILE A 32 -12.68 -8.90 18.00
N ARG A 33 -12.50 -10.20 18.30
CA ARG A 33 -13.50 -11.02 19.00
C ARG A 33 -13.95 -10.41 20.35
N ARG A 34 -13.09 -9.65 21.03
CA ARG A 34 -13.42 -8.97 22.30
C ARG A 34 -14.18 -7.64 22.12
N ARG A 35 -14.04 -6.98 20.97
CA ARG A 35 -14.59 -5.63 20.73
C ARG A 35 -15.98 -5.63 20.11
N PHE A 36 -16.37 -6.73 19.49
CA PHE A 36 -17.63 -6.85 18.77
C PHE A 36 -18.46 -7.98 19.35
N ASP A 37 -19.74 -7.72 19.55
CA ASP A 37 -20.75 -8.74 19.88
C ASP A 37 -21.26 -9.38 18.57
N ALA A 38 -20.36 -10.09 17.88
CA ALA A 38 -20.62 -10.76 16.62
C ALA A 38 -19.98 -12.15 16.61
N ALA A 39 -20.62 -13.09 15.93
CA ALA A 39 -20.02 -14.38 15.61
C ALA A 39 -19.09 -14.21 14.40
N PHE A 40 -17.89 -14.78 14.47
CA PHE A 40 -16.89 -14.72 13.41
C PHE A 40 -16.59 -16.15 12.97
N GLY A 41 -16.87 -16.46 11.70
CA GLY A 41 -16.59 -17.77 11.10
C GLY A 41 -15.09 -18.05 10.94
N THR A 42 -14.76 -19.31 10.69
CA THR A 42 -13.41 -19.79 10.34
C THR A 42 -13.30 -20.18 8.87
N ASP A 43 -14.36 -19.96 8.08
CA ASP A 43 -14.36 -20.19 6.65
C ASP A 43 -13.27 -19.39 5.93
N PRO A 44 -12.76 -19.88 4.80
CA PRO A 44 -11.83 -19.11 3.98
C PRO A 44 -12.41 -17.76 3.55
N PRO A 45 -11.66 -16.65 3.70
CA PRO A 45 -12.08 -15.34 3.23
C PRO A 45 -12.11 -15.27 1.69
N ASP A 46 -13.10 -14.54 1.17
CA ASP A 46 -13.15 -14.12 -0.23
C ASP A 46 -12.17 -12.96 -0.47
N VAL A 47 -11.94 -12.11 0.54
CA VAL A 47 -11.03 -10.96 0.47
C VAL A 47 -10.15 -10.87 1.72
N ARG A 48 -8.85 -10.68 1.53
CA ARG A 48 -7.89 -10.41 2.60
C ARG A 48 -7.51 -8.94 2.56
N ILE A 49 -7.59 -8.26 3.71
CA ILE A 49 -7.25 -6.84 3.87
C ILE A 49 -6.17 -6.71 4.94
N GLU A 50 -5.01 -6.18 4.56
CA GLU A 50 -3.87 -6.08 5.46
C GLU A 50 -3.26 -4.67 5.41
N THR A 51 -2.84 -4.18 6.57
CA THR A 51 -2.11 -2.90 6.66
C THR A 51 -0.82 -2.98 5.86
N SER A 52 -0.51 -1.93 5.08
CA SER A 52 0.75 -1.83 4.35
C SER A 52 1.96 -1.86 5.30
N GLY A 53 3.12 -2.31 4.82
CA GLY A 53 4.32 -2.46 5.68
C GLY A 53 4.79 -1.14 6.31
N ASP A 54 4.54 -0.02 5.64
CA ASP A 54 4.81 1.35 6.09
C ASP A 54 3.64 1.99 6.87
N ARG A 55 2.56 1.25 7.10
CA ARG A 55 1.34 1.62 7.83
C ARG A 55 0.52 2.76 7.24
N GLN A 56 0.83 3.19 6.02
CA GLN A 56 0.16 4.34 5.41
C GLN A 56 -1.23 4.01 4.85
N GLY A 57 -1.48 2.74 4.53
CA GLY A 57 -2.73 2.30 3.95
C GLY A 57 -3.00 0.82 4.18
N VAL A 58 -3.78 0.24 3.29
CA VAL A 58 -4.07 -1.19 3.25
C VAL A 58 -3.91 -1.75 1.84
N GLY A 59 -3.51 -3.00 1.77
CA GLY A 59 -3.64 -3.83 0.58
C GLY A 59 -4.82 -4.77 0.74
N ALA A 60 -5.62 -4.92 -0.30
CA ALA A 60 -6.72 -5.87 -0.35
C ALA A 60 -6.61 -6.76 -1.59
N HIS A 61 -6.75 -8.07 -1.44
CA HIS A 61 -6.72 -9.02 -2.56
C HIS A 61 -7.63 -10.22 -2.31
N GLY A 62 -8.13 -10.82 -3.39
CA GLY A 62 -9.06 -11.94 -3.31
C GLY A 62 -9.91 -12.09 -4.57
N ASP A 63 -11.09 -12.68 -4.40
CA ASP A 63 -12.09 -12.82 -5.46
C ASP A 63 -12.45 -11.44 -6.07
N PRO A 64 -12.46 -11.29 -7.41
CA PRO A 64 -12.70 -10.00 -8.07
C PRO A 64 -14.04 -9.34 -7.71
N ASP A 65 -15.13 -10.10 -7.63
CA ASP A 65 -16.46 -9.56 -7.36
C ASP A 65 -16.57 -9.13 -5.90
N ALA A 66 -16.06 -9.95 -4.98
CA ALA A 66 -15.99 -9.64 -3.56
C ALA A 66 -15.09 -8.43 -3.28
N LEU A 67 -13.95 -8.33 -3.97
CA LEU A 67 -13.03 -7.21 -3.85
C LEU A 67 -13.64 -5.90 -4.34
N GLY A 68 -14.39 -5.93 -5.45
CA GLY A 68 -15.13 -4.77 -5.96
C GLY A 68 -16.07 -4.20 -4.90
N ALA A 69 -16.81 -5.06 -4.19
CA ALA A 69 -17.72 -4.63 -3.12
C ALA A 69 -16.99 -4.05 -1.89
N VAL A 70 -15.79 -4.55 -1.58
CA VAL A 70 -14.98 -4.06 -0.45
C VAL A 70 -14.25 -2.76 -0.79
N ARG A 71 -13.83 -2.56 -2.05
CA ARG A 71 -13.06 -1.40 -2.50
C ARG A 71 -13.76 -0.09 -2.15
N ASP A 72 -15.05 0.04 -2.47
CA ASP A 72 -15.82 1.27 -2.24
C ASP A 72 -15.85 1.62 -0.76
N LEU A 73 -16.01 0.61 0.11
CA LEU A 73 -15.98 0.77 1.56
C LEU A 73 -14.61 1.27 2.05
N LEU A 74 -13.50 0.79 1.47
CA LEU A 74 -12.17 1.29 1.80
C LEU A 74 -12.02 2.77 1.39
N THR A 75 -12.41 3.12 0.16
CA THR A 75 -12.27 4.50 -0.37
C THR A 75 -13.23 5.49 0.28
N ASP A 76 -14.36 5.04 0.83
CA ASP A 76 -15.30 5.89 1.55
C ASP A 76 -14.81 6.28 2.97
N ALA A 77 -13.55 5.98 3.33
CA ALA A 77 -12.98 6.37 4.62
C ALA A 77 -12.83 7.89 4.77
N GLY A 78 -12.56 8.57 3.66
CA GLY A 78 -12.35 10.00 3.60
C GLY A 78 -12.04 10.43 2.16
N ARG A 79 -12.03 11.74 1.91
CA ARG A 79 -11.79 12.26 0.55
C ARG A 79 -10.38 12.00 0.03
N ASP A 80 -9.45 11.80 0.94
CA ASP A 80 -8.03 11.53 0.69
C ASP A 80 -7.69 10.04 0.80
N ALA A 81 -8.68 9.16 0.63
CA ALA A 81 -8.47 7.74 0.38
C ALA A 81 -8.30 7.53 -1.12
N LEU A 82 -7.09 7.17 -1.54
CA LEU A 82 -6.75 6.95 -2.95
C LEU A 82 -6.49 5.46 -3.18
N ALA A 83 -7.02 4.92 -4.26
CA ALA A 83 -6.97 3.49 -4.54
C ALA A 83 -6.42 3.18 -5.92
N TRP A 84 -5.50 2.21 -6.00
CA TRP A 84 -4.86 1.77 -7.22
C TRP A 84 -5.00 0.26 -7.36
N ALA A 85 -5.36 -0.20 -8.56
CA ALA A 85 -5.36 -1.62 -8.86
C ALA A 85 -3.92 -2.17 -8.74
N ASP A 86 -3.78 -3.36 -8.15
CA ASP A 86 -2.52 -4.07 -8.11
C ASP A 86 -2.37 -4.91 -9.39
N PRO A 87 -1.39 -4.63 -10.26
CA PRO A 87 -1.17 -5.41 -11.48
C PRO A 87 -0.56 -6.79 -11.20
N ALA A 88 -0.02 -7.02 -9.99
CA ALA A 88 0.64 -8.25 -9.60
C ALA A 88 0.15 -8.71 -8.21
N PRO A 89 -1.15 -9.05 -8.05
CA PRO A 89 -1.68 -9.48 -6.75
C PRO A 89 -1.14 -10.87 -6.35
N PRO A 90 -1.13 -11.20 -5.05
CA PRO A 90 -0.64 -12.50 -4.57
C PRO A 90 -1.32 -13.68 -5.27
N GLY A 91 -0.53 -14.69 -5.61
CA GLY A 91 -1.00 -15.89 -6.29
C GLY A 91 -1.07 -15.77 -7.82
N ALA A 92 -1.00 -14.57 -8.39
CA ALA A 92 -0.89 -14.39 -9.84
C ALA A 92 0.36 -15.08 -10.39
N VAL A 93 0.22 -15.72 -11.54
CA VAL A 93 1.33 -16.32 -12.29
C VAL A 93 1.55 -15.50 -13.55
N LEU A 94 2.75 -14.92 -13.63
CA LEU A 94 3.13 -13.94 -14.64
C LEU A 94 4.39 -14.42 -15.35
N ASP A 95 4.47 -14.08 -16.63
CA ASP A 95 5.67 -14.24 -17.42
C ASP A 95 6.47 -12.92 -17.39
N GLY A 96 7.79 -13.00 -17.48
CA GLY A 96 8.65 -11.82 -17.42
C GLY A 96 10.06 -12.06 -17.95
N GLU A 97 10.84 -10.98 -18.04
CA GLU A 97 12.25 -11.02 -18.41
C GLU A 97 13.12 -10.47 -17.27
N VAL A 98 14.20 -11.15 -16.97
CA VAL A 98 15.17 -10.68 -15.95
C VAL A 98 15.94 -9.48 -16.51
N THR A 99 15.77 -8.32 -15.89
CA THR A 99 16.43 -7.08 -16.31
C THR A 99 17.75 -6.85 -15.59
N GLU A 100 17.85 -7.29 -14.33
CA GLU A 100 19.02 -7.07 -13.48
C GLU A 100 19.23 -8.21 -12.49
N THR A 101 20.49 -8.58 -12.23
CA THR A 101 20.86 -9.51 -11.15
C THR A 101 21.45 -8.74 -9.97
N LEU A 102 20.94 -8.99 -8.77
CA LEU A 102 21.39 -8.42 -7.51
C LEU A 102 22.10 -9.48 -6.66
N GLY A 103 22.63 -9.08 -5.50
CA GLY A 103 23.38 -9.97 -4.61
C GLY A 103 22.59 -11.15 -4.02
N GLY A 104 21.24 -11.05 -3.94
CA GLY A 104 20.37 -12.06 -3.33
C GLY A 104 19.21 -12.54 -4.20
N GLY A 105 19.11 -12.05 -5.44
CA GLY A 105 17.99 -12.31 -6.32
C GLY A 105 18.09 -11.48 -7.60
N ALA A 106 17.03 -11.46 -8.39
CA ALA A 106 16.96 -10.77 -9.66
C ALA A 106 15.74 -9.86 -9.76
N VAL A 107 15.84 -8.79 -10.53
CA VAL A 107 14.71 -7.94 -10.92
C VAL A 107 14.11 -8.49 -12.21
N VAL A 108 12.80 -8.65 -12.23
CA VAL A 108 12.03 -9.18 -13.36
C VAL A 108 11.05 -8.12 -13.83
N ASP A 109 11.08 -7.78 -15.11
CA ASP A 109 10.03 -7.01 -15.78
C ASP A 109 8.86 -7.93 -16.12
N LEU A 110 7.72 -7.73 -15.45
CA LEU A 110 6.55 -8.60 -15.49
C LEU A 110 5.57 -8.16 -16.56
N ARG A 111 5.06 -9.14 -17.31
CA ARG A 111 4.01 -8.95 -18.29
C ARG A 111 2.65 -9.11 -17.63
N VAL A 112 2.07 -7.99 -17.24
CA VAL A 112 0.80 -7.93 -16.47
C VAL A 112 -0.45 -7.75 -17.35
N GLY A 113 -0.27 -7.64 -18.67
CA GLY A 113 -1.34 -7.37 -19.61
C GLY A 113 -1.79 -5.91 -19.55
N GLY A 114 -1.71 -5.22 -20.68
CA GLY A 114 -2.33 -3.91 -20.89
C GLY A 114 -2.95 -3.90 -22.28
N GLU A 115 -4.04 -3.16 -22.46
CA GLU A 115 -4.53 -2.83 -23.81
C GLU A 115 -3.42 -2.06 -24.54
N GLY A 116 -2.61 -2.81 -25.29
CA GLY A 116 -1.78 -2.23 -26.33
C GLY A 116 -2.72 -1.65 -27.37
N GLY A 117 -3.04 -0.37 -27.22
CA GLY A 117 -3.47 0.43 -28.35
C GLY A 117 -2.45 0.21 -29.46
N GLU A 118 -2.93 -0.26 -30.61
CA GLU A 118 -2.12 -0.37 -31.81
C GLU A 118 -1.27 0.89 -31.93
N SER A 119 0.04 0.72 -31.99
CA SER A 119 1.00 1.79 -32.23
C SER A 119 0.77 2.35 -33.63
N GLY A 120 -0.21 3.26 -33.74
CA GLY A 120 -0.34 4.16 -34.86
C GLY A 120 0.86 5.08 -34.85
N GLU A 121 1.70 4.98 -35.89
CA GLU A 121 2.78 5.93 -36.14
C GLU A 121 2.21 7.35 -36.26
N GLY A 122 2.35 8.18 -35.22
CA GLY A 122 1.96 9.59 -35.30
C GLY A 122 1.83 10.30 -33.95
N GLU A 123 2.83 11.15 -33.67
CA GLU A 123 2.84 12.28 -32.72
C GLU A 123 2.74 11.98 -31.21
N GLU A 124 3.72 12.53 -30.48
CA GLU A 124 3.93 12.48 -29.03
C GLU A 124 2.72 13.08 -28.28
N ALA A 125 1.70 12.27 -28.05
CA ALA A 125 0.74 12.45 -26.96
C ALA A 125 1.15 11.49 -25.84
N ALA A 126 1.26 12.03 -24.62
CA ALA A 126 1.53 11.28 -23.40
C ALA A 126 0.43 10.22 -23.20
N SER A 127 0.67 9.02 -23.73
CA SER A 127 -0.07 7.83 -23.38
C SER A 127 0.41 7.38 -22.01
N ALA A 128 -0.52 7.15 -21.09
CA ALA A 128 -0.22 6.51 -19.82
C ALA A 128 0.59 5.24 -20.12
N PRO A 129 1.78 5.07 -19.53
CA PRO A 129 2.60 3.91 -19.85
C PRO A 129 1.80 2.65 -19.53
N ALA A 130 1.85 1.67 -20.43
CA ALA A 130 1.52 0.28 -20.08
C ALA A 130 2.19 0.01 -18.73
N THR A 131 1.42 -0.42 -17.73
CA THR A 131 1.89 -0.54 -16.34
C THR A 131 3.05 -1.53 -16.28
N ALA A 132 4.28 -1.05 -16.46
CA ALA A 132 5.48 -1.84 -16.28
C ALA A 132 5.52 -2.22 -14.80
N ALA A 133 5.36 -3.50 -14.52
CA ALA A 133 5.37 -4.03 -13.18
C ALA A 133 6.69 -4.77 -12.99
N GLU A 134 7.53 -4.31 -12.06
CA GLU A 134 8.75 -5.04 -11.72
C GLU A 134 8.52 -5.91 -10.48
N GLY A 135 9.06 -7.12 -10.49
CA GLY A 135 9.11 -8.00 -9.30
C GLY A 135 10.54 -8.36 -8.91
N TYR A 136 10.73 -8.83 -7.68
CA TYR A 136 11.99 -9.34 -7.18
C TYR A 136 11.92 -10.86 -6.99
N LEU A 137 12.79 -11.61 -7.67
CA LEU A 137 12.91 -13.06 -7.58
C LEU A 137 14.13 -13.43 -6.71
N PRO A 138 13.95 -13.83 -5.44
CA PRO A 138 15.06 -14.32 -4.62
C PRO A 138 15.66 -15.60 -5.20
N TYR A 139 17.00 -15.74 -5.16
CA TYR A 139 17.64 -16.98 -5.65
C TYR A 139 17.26 -18.22 -4.83
N SER A 140 16.80 -18.04 -3.59
CA SER A 140 16.28 -19.15 -2.76
C SER A 140 14.89 -19.61 -3.18
N ALA A 141 14.20 -18.87 -4.06
CA ALA A 141 12.85 -19.16 -4.51
C ALA A 141 12.82 -19.70 -5.95
N VAL A 142 13.97 -20.06 -6.52
CA VAL A 142 14.10 -20.64 -7.86
C VAL A 142 15.30 -21.59 -7.90
N ASP A 143 15.08 -22.83 -8.33
CA ASP A 143 16.15 -23.84 -8.39
C ASP A 143 17.15 -23.58 -9.52
N ALA A 144 16.68 -22.96 -10.60
CA ALA A 144 17.50 -22.64 -11.77
C ALA A 144 18.44 -21.46 -11.48
N ARG A 145 19.61 -21.49 -12.11
CA ARG A 145 20.49 -20.32 -12.14
C ARG A 145 19.85 -19.26 -13.02
N VAL A 146 19.76 -18.04 -12.50
CA VAL A 146 19.14 -16.88 -13.16
C VAL A 146 20.21 -15.90 -13.63
N GLU A 147 20.11 -15.47 -14.89
CA GLU A 147 20.96 -14.48 -15.54
C GLU A 147 20.11 -13.36 -16.19
N THR A 148 20.70 -12.18 -16.41
CA THR A 148 20.03 -11.09 -17.13
C THR A 148 19.66 -11.54 -18.55
N GLY A 149 18.41 -11.29 -18.93
CA GLY A 149 17.80 -11.72 -20.18
C GLY A 149 17.11 -13.09 -20.10
N ASP A 150 17.09 -13.76 -18.95
CA ASP A 150 16.32 -14.99 -18.84
C ASP A 150 14.81 -14.69 -18.91
N ALA A 151 14.12 -15.49 -19.71
CA ALA A 151 12.67 -15.56 -19.69
C ALA A 151 12.24 -16.38 -18.47
N VAL A 152 11.34 -15.85 -17.67
CA VAL A 152 10.89 -16.53 -16.44
C VAL A 152 9.37 -16.57 -16.37
N ARG A 153 8.85 -17.63 -15.75
CA ARG A 153 7.46 -17.74 -15.30
C ARG A 153 7.45 -17.82 -13.79
N VAL A 154 6.80 -16.89 -13.13
CA VAL A 154 6.88 -16.71 -11.69
C VAL A 154 5.51 -16.56 -11.06
N GLN A 155 5.36 -16.99 -9.81
CA GLN A 155 4.20 -16.66 -8.99
C GLN A 155 4.52 -15.49 -8.08
N VAL A 156 3.59 -14.55 -7.96
CA VAL A 156 3.67 -13.50 -6.93
C VAL A 156 3.38 -14.11 -5.55
N ARG A 157 4.32 -13.95 -4.63
CA ARG A 157 4.24 -14.42 -3.24
C ARG A 157 3.78 -13.33 -2.29
N GLU A 158 4.48 -12.21 -2.36
CA GLU A 158 4.18 -11.02 -1.59
C GLU A 158 4.00 -9.87 -2.55
N TYR A 159 3.02 -9.04 -2.25
CA TYR A 159 2.66 -7.87 -3.03
C TYR A 159 3.20 -6.63 -2.33
N ALA A 160 3.44 -5.56 -3.08
CA ALA A 160 4.04 -4.34 -2.56
C ALA A 160 3.21 -3.13 -2.98
N ALA A 161 3.08 -2.18 -2.06
CA ALA A 161 2.34 -0.95 -2.33
C ALA A 161 3.13 -0.07 -3.31
N PRO A 162 2.45 0.59 -4.27
CA PRO A 162 3.10 1.34 -5.35
C PRO A 162 3.90 2.57 -4.87
N TRP A 163 3.60 3.07 -3.66
CA TRP A 163 4.31 4.18 -3.02
C TRP A 163 5.53 3.74 -2.20
N THR A 164 5.91 2.46 -2.25
CA THR A 164 7.09 1.95 -1.54
C THR A 164 8.18 1.58 -2.53
N ASP A 165 9.44 1.72 -2.12
CA ASP A 165 10.61 1.29 -2.93
C ASP A 165 10.78 -0.25 -2.95
N ARG A 166 9.72 -1.01 -2.69
CA ARG A 166 9.73 -2.48 -2.66
C ARG A 166 9.02 -3.03 -3.88
N ARG A 167 9.63 -4.05 -4.47
CA ARG A 167 9.01 -4.86 -5.52
C ARG A 167 8.21 -5.99 -4.89
N PRO A 168 7.10 -6.44 -5.51
CA PRO A 168 6.49 -7.73 -5.19
C PRO A 168 7.52 -8.85 -5.19
N GLU A 169 7.44 -9.76 -4.23
CA GLU A 169 8.31 -10.92 -4.16
C GLU A 169 7.75 -12.05 -5.03
N LEU A 170 8.64 -12.64 -5.83
CA LEU A 170 8.34 -13.66 -6.82
C LEU A 170 8.90 -15.01 -6.40
N ALA A 171 8.33 -16.10 -6.92
CA ALA A 171 8.90 -17.43 -6.80
C ALA A 171 8.80 -18.22 -8.12
N GLY A 172 9.81 -19.05 -8.37
CA GLY A 172 9.87 -20.07 -9.40
C GLY A 172 9.17 -21.38 -9.01
N GLU A 173 8.45 -21.42 -7.90
CA GLU A 173 7.68 -22.57 -7.43
C GLU A 173 6.22 -22.17 -7.22
N LEU A 174 5.29 -23.12 -7.40
CA LEU A 174 3.87 -22.90 -7.11
C LEU A 174 3.60 -22.98 -5.62
N ARG A 175 2.69 -22.17 -5.08
CA ARG A 175 1.97 -22.51 -3.86
C ARG A 175 0.57 -21.95 -3.91
N VAL A 176 -0.37 -22.72 -3.39
CA VAL A 176 -1.80 -22.51 -3.55
C VAL A 176 -2.48 -22.59 -2.19
N GLY A 177 -3.61 -21.89 -2.00
CA GLY A 177 -4.26 -21.75 -0.70
C GLY A 177 -3.60 -20.72 0.21
N GLY A 178 -3.85 -20.77 1.52
CA GLY A 178 -3.12 -19.92 2.48
C GLY A 178 -3.87 -19.34 3.67
N ASP A 179 -5.14 -19.62 3.92
CA ASP A 179 -5.75 -19.23 5.20
C ASP A 179 -5.78 -20.37 6.20
N LEU A 180 -6.40 -21.48 5.80
CA LEU A 180 -6.47 -22.68 6.62
C LEU A 180 -5.29 -23.62 6.33
N VAL A 181 -5.09 -23.91 5.04
CA VAL A 181 -4.02 -24.76 4.51
C VAL A 181 -3.48 -24.16 3.22
N ALA A 182 -2.17 -24.32 3.01
CA ALA A 182 -1.52 -24.04 1.74
C ALA A 182 -0.86 -25.31 1.21
N LEU A 183 -0.89 -25.52 -0.10
CA LEU A 183 -0.11 -26.56 -0.78
C LEU A 183 1.17 -25.96 -1.37
N GLU A 184 2.31 -26.59 -1.08
CA GLU A 184 3.63 -26.26 -1.65
C GLU A 184 4.34 -27.52 -2.15
N PRO A 185 5.32 -27.44 -3.09
CA PRO A 185 5.98 -28.63 -3.63
C PRO A 185 6.66 -29.42 -2.52
N GLY A 186 6.44 -30.73 -2.49
CA GLY A 186 7.00 -31.57 -1.44
C GLY A 186 6.16 -32.81 -1.16
N SER A 187 6.14 -33.24 0.10
CA SER A 187 5.38 -34.41 0.54
C SER A 187 4.97 -34.31 2.00
N GLY A 188 3.81 -34.86 2.35
CA GLY A 188 3.31 -34.97 3.71
C GLY A 188 2.80 -33.64 4.28
N THR A 189 2.66 -33.58 5.61
CA THR A 189 1.97 -32.48 6.28
C THR A 189 2.89 -31.71 7.23
N ARG A 190 2.71 -30.39 7.30
CA ARG A 190 3.35 -29.48 8.26
C ARG A 190 2.28 -28.62 8.92
N VAL A 191 2.39 -28.43 10.23
CA VAL A 191 1.57 -27.47 10.98
C VAL A 191 2.45 -26.28 11.37
N ASP A 192 2.12 -25.11 10.84
CA ASP A 192 2.88 -23.85 11.03
C ASP A 192 2.21 -22.97 12.10
N VAL A 193 2.18 -23.50 13.32
CA VAL A 193 1.59 -22.84 14.49
C VAL A 193 2.66 -22.68 15.57
N ARG A 194 2.65 -21.53 16.24
CA ARG A 194 3.65 -21.19 17.27
C ARG A 194 3.54 -22.01 18.55
N ASP A 195 2.33 -22.48 18.85
CA ASP A 195 2.04 -23.30 20.02
C ASP A 195 2.27 -24.78 19.69
N ASP A 196 3.32 -25.35 20.27
CA ASP A 196 3.74 -26.73 20.05
C ASP A 196 2.69 -27.77 20.51
N GLU A 197 1.87 -27.46 21.52
CA GLU A 197 0.82 -28.36 21.99
C GLU A 197 -0.32 -28.39 20.98
N ALA A 198 -0.84 -27.21 20.62
CA ALA A 198 -1.86 -27.07 19.59
C ALA A 198 -1.42 -27.65 18.24
N ALA A 199 -0.14 -27.48 17.87
CA ALA A 199 0.40 -28.03 16.64
C ALA A 199 0.39 -29.57 16.62
N ARG A 200 0.71 -30.22 17.77
CA ARG A 200 0.67 -31.69 17.89
C ARG A 200 -0.76 -32.22 17.92
N GLU A 201 -1.66 -31.53 18.60
CA GLU A 201 -3.08 -31.89 18.62
C GLU A 201 -3.69 -31.83 17.22
N LEU A 202 -3.46 -30.72 16.50
CA LEU A 202 -3.91 -30.58 15.12
C LEU A 202 -3.29 -31.65 14.22
N SER A 203 -1.98 -31.90 14.31
CA SER A 203 -1.33 -32.97 13.54
C SER A 203 -1.98 -34.33 13.77
N GLY A 204 -2.26 -34.70 15.03
CA GLY A 204 -2.92 -35.97 15.35
C GLY A 204 -4.36 -36.04 14.86
N MET A 205 -5.08 -34.91 14.84
CA MET A 205 -6.42 -34.80 14.26
C MET A 205 -6.38 -35.02 12.75
N LEU A 206 -5.44 -34.39 12.04
CA LEU A 206 -5.28 -34.51 10.59
C LEU A 206 -4.96 -35.95 10.19
N ASP A 207 -4.07 -36.61 10.92
CA ASP A 207 -3.74 -38.03 10.73
C ASP A 207 -4.96 -38.94 10.99
N LEU A 208 -5.79 -38.62 12.00
CA LEU A 208 -7.01 -39.38 12.30
C LEU A 208 -8.09 -39.24 11.22
N LEU A 209 -8.13 -38.09 10.55
CA LEU A 209 -9.08 -37.78 9.48
C LEU A 209 -8.57 -38.19 8.09
N ASP A 210 -7.36 -38.77 7.99
CA ASP A 210 -6.69 -39.11 6.74
C ASP A 210 -6.59 -37.91 5.76
N LEU A 211 -6.33 -36.71 6.29
CA LEU A 211 -6.23 -35.46 5.51
C LEU A 211 -4.81 -35.27 4.93
N ASP A 212 -4.45 -36.15 4.00
CA ASP A 212 -3.17 -36.13 3.29
C ASP A 212 -3.23 -35.34 1.96
N PRO A 213 -2.19 -34.54 1.64
CA PRO A 213 -2.11 -33.89 0.33
C PRO A 213 -1.83 -34.90 -0.79
N PRO A 214 -2.18 -34.58 -2.05
CA PRO A 214 -1.82 -35.39 -3.21
C PRO A 214 -0.30 -35.51 -3.40
N ASP A 215 0.13 -36.55 -4.13
CA ASP A 215 1.54 -36.77 -4.45
C ASP A 215 2.20 -35.52 -5.07
N GLY A 216 3.40 -35.19 -4.58
CA GLY A 216 4.16 -34.02 -5.00
C GLY A 216 3.74 -32.71 -4.32
N TRP A 217 2.77 -32.73 -3.41
CA TRP A 217 2.41 -31.60 -2.55
C TRP A 217 2.68 -31.87 -1.07
N ARG A 218 3.04 -30.81 -0.36
CA ARG A 218 3.03 -30.72 1.09
C ARG A 218 1.88 -29.82 1.53
N ALA A 219 1.05 -30.29 2.46
CA ALA A 219 0.04 -29.48 3.12
C ALA A 219 0.66 -28.71 4.29
N VAL A 220 0.51 -27.39 4.28
CA VAL A 220 0.96 -26.48 5.34
C VAL A 220 -0.24 -25.85 6.02
N TRP A 221 -0.62 -26.39 7.19
CA TRP A 221 -1.74 -25.91 8.00
C TRP A 221 -1.32 -24.70 8.83
N ARG A 222 -2.15 -23.66 8.82
CA ARG A 222 -1.86 -22.35 9.42
C ARG A 222 -2.62 -22.14 10.73
N PRO A 223 -2.33 -21.08 11.50
CA PRO A 223 -2.98 -20.85 12.80
C PRO A 223 -4.52 -20.95 12.84
N PRO A 224 -5.28 -20.50 11.82
CA PRO A 224 -6.74 -20.66 11.82
C PRO A 224 -7.22 -22.13 11.86
N ALA A 225 -6.38 -23.08 11.44
CA ALA A 225 -6.71 -24.51 11.43
C ALA A 225 -6.85 -25.12 12.83
N VAL A 226 -6.29 -24.48 13.85
CA VAL A 226 -6.44 -24.92 15.25
C VAL A 226 -7.87 -24.73 15.75
N ASP A 227 -8.52 -23.66 15.31
CA ASP A 227 -9.89 -23.32 15.72
C ASP A 227 -10.96 -23.91 14.78
N ALA A 228 -10.56 -24.57 13.69
CA ALA A 228 -11.47 -25.09 12.67
C ALA A 228 -12.05 -26.44 13.07
N ASP A 229 -13.31 -26.67 12.71
CA ASP A 229 -13.93 -27.98 12.86
C ASP A 229 -13.48 -28.95 11.76
N THR A 230 -13.82 -30.23 11.92
CA THR A 230 -13.40 -31.29 11.00
C THR A 230 -13.93 -31.10 9.57
N GLU A 231 -15.12 -30.50 9.42
CA GLU A 231 -15.72 -30.23 8.12
C GLU A 231 -14.95 -29.12 7.40
N ALA A 232 -14.63 -28.03 8.11
CA ALA A 232 -13.81 -26.95 7.61
C ALA A 232 -12.39 -27.40 7.24
N LEU A 233 -11.76 -28.27 8.04
CA LEU A 233 -10.45 -28.85 7.70
C LEU A 233 -10.51 -29.64 6.40
N SER A 234 -11.45 -30.58 6.27
CA SER A 234 -11.60 -31.39 5.04
C SER A 234 -11.87 -30.49 3.83
N ALA A 235 -12.86 -29.61 3.92
CA ALA A 235 -13.23 -28.70 2.83
C ALA A 235 -12.09 -27.76 2.45
N GLY A 236 -11.30 -27.32 3.42
CA GLY A 236 -10.13 -26.46 3.17
C GLY A 236 -9.02 -27.18 2.41
N LEU A 237 -8.76 -28.46 2.71
CA LEU A 237 -7.80 -29.26 1.95
C LEU A 237 -8.32 -29.54 0.54
N ASP A 238 -9.57 -29.96 0.39
CA ASP A 238 -10.19 -30.22 -0.91
C ASP A 238 -10.13 -28.98 -1.82
N ALA A 239 -10.51 -27.82 -1.30
CA ALA A 239 -10.44 -26.56 -2.03
C ALA A 239 -9.00 -26.17 -2.43
N ALA A 240 -8.01 -26.45 -1.57
CA ALA A 240 -6.61 -26.20 -1.88
C ALA A 240 -6.09 -27.15 -2.97
N VAL A 241 -6.55 -28.41 -2.98
CA VAL A 241 -6.24 -29.40 -4.02
C VAL A 241 -6.85 -28.99 -5.35
N ASP A 242 -8.15 -28.66 -5.38
CA ASP A 242 -8.84 -28.22 -6.60
C ASP A 242 -8.14 -27.01 -7.21
N ALA A 243 -7.85 -25.99 -6.40
CA ALA A 243 -7.13 -24.80 -6.86
C ALA A 243 -5.71 -25.13 -7.37
N ALA A 244 -5.04 -26.10 -6.76
CA ALA A 244 -3.71 -26.54 -7.19
C ALA A 244 -3.74 -27.29 -8.52
N GLU A 245 -4.76 -28.10 -8.76
CA GLU A 245 -4.99 -28.78 -10.04
C GLU A 245 -5.32 -27.79 -11.15
N GLU A 246 -6.22 -26.84 -10.89
CA GLU A 246 -6.56 -25.77 -11.83
C GLU A 246 -5.33 -24.93 -12.20
N LEU A 247 -4.53 -24.53 -11.21
CA LEU A 247 -3.33 -23.74 -11.45
C LEU A 247 -2.25 -24.54 -12.21
N ARG A 248 -2.04 -25.81 -11.86
CA ARG A 248 -1.15 -26.70 -12.61
C ARG A 248 -1.60 -26.83 -14.07
N ALA A 249 -2.91 -26.98 -14.31
CA ALA A 249 -3.46 -27.07 -15.66
C ALA A 249 -3.26 -25.78 -16.47
N ALA A 250 -3.39 -24.60 -15.84
CA ALA A 250 -3.14 -23.31 -16.48
C ALA A 250 -1.67 -23.09 -16.87
N VAL A 251 -0.74 -23.60 -16.04
CA VAL A 251 0.71 -23.46 -16.21
C VAL A 251 1.30 -24.47 -17.19
N ALA A 252 0.78 -25.70 -17.23
CA ALA A 252 1.29 -26.77 -18.06
C ALA A 252 1.38 -26.35 -19.55
N SER A 253 2.59 -26.36 -20.10
CA SER A 253 2.79 -26.12 -21.53
C SER A 253 2.33 -27.35 -22.33
N GLY A 254 1.64 -27.11 -23.44
CA GLY A 254 1.15 -28.16 -24.34
C GLY A 254 2.23 -29.00 -25.04
N ASP A 255 3.50 -28.93 -24.62
CA ASP A 255 4.65 -29.64 -25.19
C ASP A 255 5.17 -30.79 -24.33
N GLY A 256 4.60 -31.03 -23.14
CA GLY A 256 4.91 -32.20 -22.32
C GLY A 256 6.28 -32.16 -21.61
N SER A 257 6.93 -30.99 -21.54
CA SER A 257 8.00 -30.80 -20.55
C SER A 257 7.38 -30.55 -19.18
N GLU A 258 8.01 -31.07 -18.11
CA GLU A 258 7.64 -30.79 -16.71
C GLU A 258 7.82 -29.31 -16.30
N SER A 259 7.95 -28.37 -17.25
CA SER A 259 8.31 -26.99 -16.92
C SER A 259 7.15 -26.29 -16.19
N GLY A 260 7.18 -26.42 -14.87
CA GLY A 260 6.53 -25.53 -13.94
C GLY A 260 7.12 -24.12 -14.02
N LEU A 261 6.94 -23.37 -12.94
CA LEU A 261 7.51 -22.05 -12.78
C LEU A 261 9.06 -22.10 -12.81
N GLY A 262 9.70 -20.94 -12.93
CA GLY A 262 11.13 -20.77 -13.03
C GLY A 262 11.58 -20.26 -14.40
N VAL A 263 12.82 -20.58 -14.78
CA VAL A 263 13.42 -20.17 -16.05
C VAL A 263 12.81 -20.98 -17.21
N LEU A 264 12.44 -20.29 -18.29
CA LEU A 264 11.87 -20.87 -19.50
C LEU A 264 12.97 -21.12 -20.54
N ASP A 265 12.94 -22.30 -21.16
CA ASP A 265 13.91 -22.69 -22.20
C ASP A 265 13.74 -21.94 -23.53
N ASP A 266 12.56 -21.33 -23.76
CA ASP A 266 12.24 -20.59 -24.98
C ASP A 266 11.49 -19.29 -24.66
N ARG A 267 12.07 -18.15 -25.06
CA ARG A 267 11.46 -16.81 -24.94
C ARG A 267 10.12 -16.71 -25.69
N GLY A 268 9.91 -17.50 -26.74
CA GLY A 268 8.65 -17.55 -27.48
C GLY A 268 7.45 -18.04 -26.67
N ARG A 269 7.68 -18.58 -25.46
CA ARG A 269 6.64 -19.06 -24.55
C ARG A 269 6.10 -17.98 -23.58
N LEU A 270 6.70 -16.79 -23.57
CA LEU A 270 6.24 -15.65 -22.77
C LEU A 270 4.86 -15.19 -23.24
N ARG A 271 3.95 -14.98 -22.29
CA ARG A 271 2.61 -14.42 -22.52
C ARG A 271 2.57 -12.98 -22.04
N ASP A 272 1.87 -12.12 -22.80
CA ASP A 272 1.68 -10.72 -22.40
C ASP A 272 0.60 -10.57 -21.33
N ALA A 273 -0.41 -11.45 -21.35
CA ALA A 273 -1.42 -11.55 -20.30
C ALA A 273 -0.99 -12.53 -19.21
N PRO A 274 -1.50 -12.38 -17.98
CA PRO A 274 -1.25 -13.32 -16.89
C PRO A 274 -1.54 -14.77 -17.29
N VAL A 275 -0.65 -15.69 -16.91
CA VAL A 275 -0.82 -17.14 -17.11
C VAL A 275 -1.98 -17.65 -16.26
N ALA A 276 -2.08 -17.13 -15.03
CA ALA A 276 -3.21 -17.31 -14.13
C ALA A 276 -3.33 -16.10 -13.20
N ALA A 277 -4.56 -15.67 -12.89
CA ALA A 277 -4.84 -14.57 -11.98
C ALA A 277 -5.99 -14.96 -11.04
N PRO A 278 -5.73 -15.83 -10.03
CA PRO A 278 -6.77 -16.31 -9.12
C PRO A 278 -7.31 -15.22 -8.19
N ASN A 279 -6.58 -14.10 -8.05
CA ASN A 279 -6.98 -12.96 -7.23
C ASN A 279 -6.91 -11.68 -8.05
N ALA A 280 -7.82 -10.74 -7.78
CA ALA A 280 -7.61 -9.33 -8.05
C ALA A 280 -6.97 -8.66 -6.81
N GLY A 281 -6.35 -7.49 -7.00
CA GLY A 281 -5.77 -6.71 -5.90
C GLY A 281 -6.00 -5.21 -6.03
N VAL A 282 -6.02 -4.53 -4.89
CA VAL A 282 -6.11 -3.07 -4.78
C VAL A 282 -5.29 -2.60 -3.58
N TRP A 283 -4.56 -1.51 -3.76
CA TRP A 283 -3.94 -0.76 -2.68
C TRP A 283 -4.73 0.49 -2.41
N VAL A 284 -4.96 0.80 -1.12
CA VAL A 284 -5.64 2.02 -0.70
C VAL A 284 -4.74 2.78 0.27
N TRP A 285 -4.31 3.98 -0.12
CA TRP A 285 -3.64 4.94 0.76
C TRP A 285 -4.68 5.67 1.59
N PHE A 286 -4.43 5.84 2.89
CA PHE A 286 -5.29 6.64 3.75
C PHE A 286 -4.59 7.94 4.13
N GLY A 287 -5.10 9.08 3.64
CA GLY A 287 -4.71 10.40 4.13
C GLY A 287 -5.34 10.72 5.50
N ARG A 288 -5.11 11.95 5.96
CA ARG A 288 -5.54 12.40 7.29
C ARG A 288 -7.06 12.39 7.49
N GLU A 289 -7.85 12.82 6.50
CA GLU A 289 -9.32 12.78 6.61
C GLU A 289 -9.80 11.32 6.72
N SER A 290 -9.20 10.42 5.93
CA SER A 290 -9.51 9.00 5.93
C SER A 290 -9.19 8.33 7.26
N ARG A 291 -8.04 8.66 7.87
CA ARG A 291 -7.69 8.16 9.21
C ARG A 291 -8.66 8.67 10.28
N SER A 292 -9.15 9.90 10.15
CA SER A 292 -10.20 10.42 11.02
C SER A 292 -11.51 9.64 10.87
N GLY A 293 -11.94 9.36 9.64
CA GLY A 293 -13.14 8.55 9.39
C GLY A 293 -13.01 7.11 9.90
N LEU A 294 -11.81 6.53 9.82
CA LEU A 294 -11.50 5.23 10.41
C LEU A 294 -11.47 5.27 11.95
N ASP A 295 -11.00 6.37 12.57
CA ASP A 295 -11.10 6.58 14.01
C ASP A 295 -12.58 6.62 14.46
N ASP A 296 -13.43 7.30 13.69
CA ASP A 296 -14.88 7.38 13.95
C ASP A 296 -15.55 6.01 13.83
N ALA A 297 -15.24 5.26 12.77
CA ALA A 297 -15.73 3.88 12.62
C ALA A 297 -15.23 2.97 13.75
N ARG A 298 -13.98 3.11 14.20
CA ARG A 298 -13.45 2.34 15.33
C ARG A 298 -14.19 2.65 16.63
N ARG A 299 -14.59 3.90 16.83
CA ARG A 299 -15.26 4.40 18.04
C ARG A 299 -16.61 3.73 18.30
N THR A 300 -17.26 3.18 17.27
CA THR A 300 -18.51 2.42 17.43
C THR A 300 -18.31 1.09 18.16
N ALA A 301 -17.08 0.54 18.12
CA ALA A 301 -16.74 -0.75 18.71
C ALA A 301 -15.99 -0.64 20.03
N THR A 302 -15.19 0.42 20.23
CA THR A 302 -14.34 0.56 21.42
C THR A 302 -13.90 2.01 21.63
N ALA A 303 -13.49 2.37 22.85
CA ALA A 303 -12.94 3.69 23.13
C ALA A 303 -11.70 3.94 22.24
N THR A 304 -11.68 5.10 21.58
CA THR A 304 -10.65 5.46 20.60
C THR A 304 -10.07 6.82 20.95
N MET A 305 -8.77 6.93 21.14
CA MET A 305 -8.13 8.22 21.32
C MET A 305 -8.22 9.05 20.04
N PRO A 306 -8.37 10.39 20.13
CA PRO A 306 -8.30 11.25 18.95
C PRO A 306 -6.99 11.03 18.19
N GLY A 307 -7.06 10.90 16.86
CA GLY A 307 -5.91 10.67 16.00
C GLY A 307 -5.27 9.29 16.18
N HIS A 308 -6.02 8.27 16.61
CA HIS A 308 -5.53 6.91 16.83
C HIS A 308 -4.74 6.39 15.64
N HIS A 309 -5.36 6.32 14.45
CA HIS A 309 -4.66 5.80 13.28
C HIS A 309 -3.54 6.73 12.81
N ARG A 310 -3.72 8.05 12.94
CA ARG A 310 -2.69 9.05 12.60
C ARG A 310 -1.39 8.83 13.38
N VAL A 311 -1.48 8.54 14.68
CA VAL A 311 -0.31 8.27 15.53
C VAL A 311 0.27 6.89 15.22
N LYS A 312 -0.57 5.86 15.12
CA LYS A 312 -0.12 4.49 14.82
C LYS A 312 0.58 4.34 13.47
N ALA A 313 0.21 5.17 12.49
CA ALA A 313 0.85 5.18 11.18
C ALA A 313 2.30 5.69 11.21
N GLY A 314 2.71 6.42 12.26
CA GLY A 314 4.02 7.08 12.29
C GLY A 314 5.19 6.16 12.61
N SER A 315 5.06 5.29 13.61
CA SER A 315 6.12 4.34 13.95
C SER A 315 5.58 3.18 14.80
N ALA A 316 6.38 2.12 14.94
CA ALA A 316 6.05 1.03 15.86
C ALA A 316 5.94 1.51 17.32
N ASP A 317 6.83 2.43 17.74
CA ASP A 317 6.83 3.00 19.08
C ASP A 317 5.61 3.88 19.33
N ALA A 318 5.25 4.72 18.36
CA ALA A 318 4.02 5.52 18.43
C ALA A 318 2.79 4.61 18.50
N SER A 319 2.78 3.50 17.75
CA SER A 319 1.70 2.52 17.83
C SER A 319 1.57 1.88 19.20
N ALA A 320 2.69 1.49 19.82
CA ALA A 320 2.69 0.95 21.18
C ALA A 320 2.26 1.99 22.22
N GLY A 321 2.62 3.26 22.01
CA GLY A 321 2.18 4.39 22.83
C GLY A 321 0.67 4.57 22.82
N VAL A 322 0.02 4.46 21.66
CA VAL A 322 -1.44 4.48 21.55
C VAL A 322 -2.08 3.33 22.32
N ASP A 323 -1.57 2.11 22.16
CA ASP A 323 -2.11 0.93 22.87
C ASP A 323 -2.01 1.09 24.39
N LEU A 324 -0.91 1.66 24.89
CA LEU A 324 -0.75 1.99 26.31
C LEU A 324 -1.73 3.10 26.75
N ALA A 325 -1.85 4.17 25.98
CA ALA A 325 -2.73 5.30 26.31
C ALA A 325 -4.19 4.85 26.41
N GLU A 326 -4.67 4.05 25.46
CA GLU A 326 -6.06 3.52 25.48
C GLU A 326 -6.27 2.43 26.55
N ALA A 327 -5.21 1.73 26.98
CA ALA A 327 -5.32 0.77 28.08
C ALA A 327 -5.39 1.46 29.46
N LEU A 328 -4.81 2.65 29.60
CA LEU A 328 -4.77 3.40 30.87
C LEU A 328 -5.88 4.45 30.99
N CYS A 329 -6.35 4.98 29.86
CA CYS A 329 -7.25 6.12 29.81
C CYS A 329 -8.49 5.78 28.99
N GLU A 330 -9.65 6.29 29.42
CA GLU A 330 -10.85 6.36 28.60
C GLU A 330 -10.92 7.77 27.98
N PRO A 331 -10.48 7.95 26.72
CA PRO A 331 -10.52 9.25 26.07
C PRO A 331 -11.96 9.70 25.86
N ALA A 332 -12.22 10.98 26.13
CA ALA A 332 -13.51 11.59 25.81
C ALA A 332 -13.74 11.55 24.28
N PRO A 333 -14.96 11.25 23.81
CA PRO A 333 -15.26 11.14 22.38
C PRO A 333 -14.96 12.42 21.57
N ASP A 334 -15.04 13.57 22.21
CA ASP A 334 -14.87 14.91 21.64
C ASP A 334 -13.52 15.57 21.99
N ALA A 335 -12.59 14.82 22.59
CA ALA A 335 -11.25 15.33 22.87
C ALA A 335 -10.54 15.75 21.56
N GLU A 336 -9.85 16.88 21.61
CA GLU A 336 -9.02 17.33 20.49
C GLU A 336 -7.77 16.44 20.35
N PHE A 337 -7.27 16.30 19.11
CA PHE A 337 -6.01 15.60 18.86
C PHE A 337 -4.86 16.29 19.60
N PRO A 338 -4.15 15.61 20.52
CA PRO A 338 -3.10 16.24 21.33
C PRO A 338 -1.78 16.34 20.54
N PHE A 339 -1.78 17.10 19.44
CA PHE A 339 -0.64 17.20 18.52
C PHE A 339 0.67 17.51 19.23
N ALA A 340 0.69 18.53 20.10
CA ALA A 340 1.91 18.94 20.80
C ALA A 340 2.53 17.80 21.63
N VAL A 341 1.71 16.95 22.25
CA VAL A 341 2.18 15.80 23.05
C VAL A 341 2.72 14.71 22.14
N VAL A 342 2.01 14.40 21.04
CA VAL A 342 2.44 13.38 20.07
C VAL A 342 3.76 13.79 19.42
N THR A 343 3.88 15.04 19.01
CA THR A 343 5.06 15.54 18.30
C THR A 343 6.26 15.71 19.24
N ASP A 344 6.06 16.11 20.50
CA ASP A 344 7.14 16.11 21.50
C ASP A 344 7.67 14.70 21.79
N ALA A 345 6.77 13.71 21.87
CA ALA A 345 7.12 12.32 22.19
C ALA A 345 7.72 11.57 20.99
N PHE A 346 7.14 11.75 19.81
CA PHE A 346 7.42 10.92 18.63
C PHE A 346 7.77 11.73 17.38
N GLY A 347 7.45 13.02 17.33
CA GLY A 347 7.70 13.85 16.15
C GLY A 347 9.17 14.26 15.98
N PRO A 348 9.46 15.00 14.90
CA PRO A 348 10.80 15.48 14.62
C PRO A 348 11.22 16.59 15.60
N ARG A 349 12.52 16.79 15.76
CA ARG A 349 13.13 17.85 16.58
C ARG A 349 13.98 18.77 15.73
N GLU A 350 14.22 19.99 16.24
CA GLU A 350 15.18 20.89 15.63
C GLU A 350 16.56 20.22 15.45
N GLY A 351 17.12 20.35 14.26
CA GLY A 351 18.37 19.72 13.85
C GLY A 351 18.23 18.32 13.24
N ASP A 352 17.06 17.69 13.33
CA ASP A 352 16.82 16.39 12.69
C ASP A 352 16.75 16.53 11.17
N ALA A 353 17.06 15.43 10.47
CA ALA A 353 16.79 15.29 9.05
C ALA A 353 15.34 14.82 8.86
N LEU A 354 14.57 15.54 8.06
CA LEU A 354 13.18 15.24 7.73
C LEU A 354 13.05 15.08 6.22
N ARG A 355 12.57 13.91 5.79
CA ARG A 355 12.21 13.70 4.37
C ARG A 355 10.92 14.43 4.03
N ILE A 356 10.83 14.89 2.79
CA ILE A 356 9.56 15.36 2.22
C ILE A 356 9.13 14.31 1.21
N ASP A 357 8.23 13.43 1.63
CA ASP A 357 7.68 12.34 0.83
C ASP A 357 6.48 12.91 0.05
N HIS A 358 6.69 13.12 -1.24
CA HIS A 358 5.75 13.75 -2.16
C HIS A 358 5.03 12.68 -2.98
N GLY A 359 3.83 12.30 -2.54
CA GLY A 359 2.99 11.32 -3.24
C GLY A 359 2.38 11.92 -4.50
N LYS A 360 2.23 11.10 -5.55
CA LYS A 360 1.55 11.47 -6.78
C LYS A 360 0.19 10.77 -6.88
N PRO A 361 -0.82 11.35 -7.55
CA PRO A 361 -2.13 10.72 -7.69
C PRO A 361 -2.11 9.36 -8.38
N ASP A 362 -1.10 9.07 -9.20
CA ASP A 362 -0.90 7.76 -9.83
C ASP A 362 -0.33 6.69 -8.89
N GLY A 363 -0.08 7.02 -7.62
CA GLY A 363 0.35 6.11 -6.57
C GLY A 363 1.85 6.06 -6.33
N ARG A 364 2.64 6.75 -7.16
CA ARG A 364 4.10 6.86 -6.95
C ARG A 364 4.40 7.76 -5.75
N LEU A 365 5.52 7.50 -5.09
CA LEU A 365 6.07 8.36 -4.04
C LEU A 365 7.45 8.84 -4.44
N ILE A 366 7.65 10.16 -4.42
CA ILE A 366 8.94 10.79 -4.71
C ILE A 366 9.46 11.42 -3.44
N THR A 367 10.66 11.04 -2.99
CA THR A 367 11.32 11.76 -1.90
C THR A 367 12.03 12.98 -2.47
N LEU A 368 11.59 14.20 -2.12
CA LEU A 368 12.19 15.45 -2.64
C LEU A 368 13.58 15.72 -2.04
N GLY A 369 14.05 14.88 -1.11
CA GLY A 369 15.31 14.97 -0.39
C GLY A 369 15.10 15.10 1.12
N GLU A 370 16.22 15.16 1.84
CA GLU A 370 16.24 15.39 3.29
C GLU A 370 16.42 16.88 3.57
N ALA A 371 15.56 17.43 4.42
CA ALA A 371 15.59 18.80 4.89
C ALA A 371 16.01 18.83 6.36
N THR A 372 16.74 19.87 6.79
CA THR A 372 17.06 20.06 8.20
C THR A 372 15.91 20.77 8.88
N VAL A 373 15.41 20.23 9.99
CA VAL A 373 14.37 20.89 10.80
C VAL A 373 14.97 22.09 11.52
N THR A 374 14.40 23.27 11.30
CA THR A 374 14.86 24.54 11.90
C THR A 374 13.90 25.10 12.94
N GLY A 375 12.66 24.58 13.01
CA GLY A 375 11.71 24.96 14.05
C GLY A 375 10.53 24.00 14.16
N VAL A 376 10.05 23.78 15.38
CA VAL A 376 8.84 23.01 15.68
C VAL A 376 7.94 23.82 16.60
N ASP A 377 6.81 24.27 16.08
CA ASP A 377 5.85 25.07 16.82
C ASP A 377 4.77 24.21 17.50
N PRO A 378 4.26 24.60 18.68
CA PRO A 378 3.18 23.88 19.37
C PRO A 378 1.87 23.76 18.58
N ASP A 379 1.68 24.61 17.57
CA ASP A 379 0.48 24.63 16.71
C ASP A 379 0.54 23.62 15.54
N GLY A 380 1.61 22.83 15.50
CA GLY A 380 1.87 21.80 14.51
C GLY A 380 2.54 22.24 13.23
N THR A 381 3.18 23.40 13.25
CA THR A 381 4.07 23.86 12.19
C THR A 381 5.49 23.31 12.41
N VAL A 382 6.05 22.68 11.38
CA VAL A 382 7.46 22.27 11.31
C VAL A 382 8.10 23.02 10.15
N THR A 383 9.12 23.81 10.45
CA THR A 383 9.89 24.55 9.44
C THR A 383 11.15 23.76 9.12
N VAL A 384 11.42 23.58 7.83
CA VAL A 384 12.58 22.85 7.34
C VAL A 384 13.31 23.64 6.26
N GLU A 385 14.62 23.45 6.19
CA GLU A 385 15.48 24.09 5.19
C GLU A 385 16.22 23.05 4.34
N ARG A 386 16.30 23.30 3.03
CA ARG A 386 17.17 22.56 2.09
C ARG A 386 18.06 23.52 1.34
N GLU A 387 19.33 23.16 1.19
CA GLU A 387 20.23 23.86 0.27
C GLU A 387 19.96 23.40 -1.16
N MET A 388 19.81 24.37 -2.07
CA MET A 388 19.50 24.11 -3.47
C MET A 388 20.78 24.01 -4.28
N SER A 389 20.86 22.98 -5.12
CA SER A 389 21.84 22.91 -6.20
C SER A 389 21.48 23.90 -7.32
N GLY A 390 22.51 24.43 -7.99
CA GLY A 390 22.31 25.30 -9.13
C GLY A 390 21.95 24.52 -10.40
N GLY A 391 21.34 25.21 -11.36
CA GLY A 391 20.94 24.66 -12.66
C GLY A 391 19.43 24.61 -12.84
N GLY A 392 18.96 25.06 -14.00
CA GLY A 392 17.53 25.21 -14.31
C GLY A 392 16.88 26.41 -13.61
N THR A 393 15.55 26.45 -13.62
CA THR A 393 14.71 27.47 -12.98
C THR A 393 13.83 26.84 -11.90
N TYR A 394 13.40 27.64 -10.91
CA TYR A 394 12.34 27.21 -9.99
C TYR A 394 11.01 27.13 -10.75
N ASP A 395 10.29 26.04 -10.50
CA ASP A 395 9.07 25.72 -11.22
C ASP A 395 7.96 26.75 -10.97
N GLY A 396 7.20 27.08 -12.01
CA GLY A 396 6.19 28.17 -12.04
C GLY A 396 6.70 29.60 -11.80
N LEU A 397 7.89 29.78 -11.20
CA LEU A 397 8.46 31.08 -10.82
C LEU A 397 9.27 31.75 -11.94
N GLY A 398 9.88 30.96 -12.84
CA GLY A 398 10.70 31.47 -13.95
C GLY A 398 12.00 32.16 -13.48
N VAL A 399 12.48 31.81 -12.28
CA VAL A 399 13.71 32.36 -11.68
C VAL A 399 14.81 31.32 -11.68
N ASP A 400 16.01 31.70 -12.09
CA ASP A 400 17.18 30.81 -12.13
C ASP A 400 17.53 30.26 -10.73
N ARG A 401 17.79 28.94 -10.67
CA ARG A 401 18.25 28.27 -9.46
C ARG A 401 19.75 28.50 -9.30
N VAL A 402 20.13 29.16 -8.21
CA VAL A 402 21.54 29.43 -7.90
C VAL A 402 22.03 28.48 -6.82
N ALA A 403 23.23 27.94 -7.00
CA ALA A 403 23.84 27.04 -6.03
C ALA A 403 24.00 27.73 -4.67
N GLY A 404 23.43 27.10 -3.63
CA GLY A 404 23.39 27.63 -2.27
C GLY A 404 22.28 28.63 -1.99
N ASP A 405 21.30 28.75 -2.89
CA ASP A 405 19.98 29.22 -2.47
C ASP A 405 19.40 28.25 -1.41
N VAL A 406 18.51 28.75 -0.56
CA VAL A 406 17.85 27.96 0.50
C VAL A 406 16.36 27.88 0.22
N ALA A 407 15.80 26.67 0.25
CA ALA A 407 14.37 26.44 0.24
C ALA A 407 13.88 26.30 1.69
N GLU A 408 13.19 27.33 2.18
CA GLU A 408 12.54 27.37 3.49
C GLU A 408 11.10 26.90 3.34
N THR A 409 10.76 25.73 3.89
CA THR A 409 9.44 25.10 3.75
C THR A 409 8.74 25.06 5.10
N SER A 410 7.48 25.49 5.16
CA SER A 410 6.68 25.49 6.39
C SER A 410 5.55 24.46 6.29
N LEU A 411 5.74 23.30 6.92
CA LEU A 411 4.82 22.17 6.88
C LEU A 411 3.91 22.25 8.11
N LYS A 412 2.59 22.35 7.91
CA LYS A 412 1.63 22.39 9.02
C LYS A 412 0.71 21.18 8.99
N GLU A 413 0.67 20.45 10.09
CA GLU A 413 -0.20 19.28 10.26
C GLU A 413 -1.66 19.61 9.88
N GLY A 414 -2.25 18.75 9.05
CA GLY A 414 -3.64 18.85 8.59
C GLY A 414 -3.93 19.97 7.61
N ARG A 415 -2.93 20.75 7.20
CA ARG A 415 -3.11 21.80 6.19
C ARG A 415 -3.09 21.18 4.80
N TRP A 416 -4.00 21.63 3.94
CA TRP A 416 -4.15 21.23 2.52
C TRP A 416 -3.13 21.89 1.58
N TRP A 417 -2.10 22.51 2.14
CA TRP A 417 -1.08 23.21 1.37
C TRP A 417 0.13 23.51 2.25
N TYR A 418 1.28 23.73 1.63
CA TYR A 418 2.47 24.23 2.32
C TYR A 418 3.26 25.19 1.42
N PRO A 419 3.81 26.30 1.96
CA PRO A 419 4.67 27.19 1.20
C PRO A 419 6.13 26.76 1.28
N THR A 420 6.83 26.92 0.16
CA THR A 420 8.30 26.90 0.06
C THR A 420 8.75 28.27 -0.43
N THR A 421 9.51 28.99 0.40
CA THR A 421 10.12 30.26 0.01
C THR A 421 11.58 30.03 -0.34
N TYR A 422 11.94 30.39 -1.58
CA TYR A 422 13.32 30.30 -2.05
C TYR A 422 14.05 31.61 -1.73
N ARG A 423 15.20 31.50 -1.05
CA ARG A 423 16.02 32.65 -0.65
C ARG A 423 17.43 32.52 -1.21
N GLY A 424 17.96 33.61 -1.74
CA GLY A 424 19.38 33.71 -2.10
C GLY A 424 20.29 33.76 -0.88
N ARG A 425 21.59 33.52 -1.07
CA ARG A 425 22.63 33.65 -0.02
C ARG A 425 22.68 35.05 0.63
N ASP A 426 22.23 36.07 -0.09
CA ASP A 426 22.13 37.46 0.39
C ASP A 426 20.82 37.74 1.14
N GLY A 427 19.96 36.74 1.32
CA GLY A 427 18.64 36.84 1.95
C GLY A 427 17.54 37.35 1.02
N SER A 428 17.84 37.64 -0.26
CA SER A 428 16.83 38.08 -1.22
C SER A 428 15.81 36.96 -1.52
N VAL A 429 14.52 37.29 -1.54
CA VAL A 429 13.47 36.33 -1.88
C VAL A 429 13.43 36.13 -3.39
N ARG A 430 13.62 34.89 -3.83
CA ARG A 430 13.52 34.45 -5.23
C ARG A 430 12.08 34.11 -5.65
N GLY A 431 11.20 33.91 -4.68
CA GLY A 431 9.78 33.62 -4.87
C GLY A 431 9.27 32.66 -3.83
N THR A 432 7.95 32.51 -3.77
CA THR A 432 7.28 31.53 -2.90
C THR A 432 6.41 30.63 -3.77
N TYR A 433 6.60 29.33 -3.64
CA TYR A 433 5.79 28.29 -4.27
C TYR A 433 4.90 27.67 -3.20
N VAL A 434 3.59 27.65 -3.41
CA VAL A 434 2.62 27.11 -2.45
C VAL A 434 1.97 25.89 -3.06
N ASN A 435 2.34 24.72 -2.55
CA ASN A 435 1.83 23.46 -3.05
C ASN A 435 0.45 23.17 -2.48
N VAL A 436 -0.53 22.80 -3.31
CA VAL A 436 -1.83 22.31 -2.83
C VAL A 436 -1.85 20.78 -2.89
N CYS A 437 -2.12 20.18 -1.73
CA CYS A 437 -1.99 18.75 -1.53
C CYS A 437 -3.11 18.22 -0.61
N THR A 438 -3.21 16.90 -0.46
CA THR A 438 -3.96 16.32 0.66
C THR A 438 -3.41 16.84 1.99
N PRO A 439 -4.16 16.79 3.10
CA PRO A 439 -3.68 17.32 4.37
C PRO A 439 -2.30 16.78 4.75
N VAL A 440 -1.34 17.68 5.00
CA VAL A 440 0.04 17.32 5.38
C VAL A 440 0.04 16.58 6.71
N GLU A 441 0.77 15.47 6.78
CA GLU A 441 1.00 14.71 8.01
C GLU A 441 2.48 14.67 8.32
N VAL A 442 2.87 15.21 9.47
CA VAL A 442 4.27 15.25 9.93
C VAL A 442 4.57 14.04 10.83
N PHE A 443 5.31 13.08 10.29
CA PHE A 443 5.80 11.88 10.98
C PHE A 443 7.22 12.11 11.55
N PRO A 444 7.75 11.16 12.35
CA PRO A 444 9.05 11.34 13.02
C PRO A 444 10.21 11.65 12.04
N ASP A 445 10.22 11.01 10.88
CA ASP A 445 11.31 11.05 9.89
C ASP A 445 10.90 11.60 8.52
N ALA A 446 9.60 11.89 8.33
CA ALA A 446 9.09 12.40 7.06
C ALA A 446 7.83 13.25 7.23
N ALA A 447 7.66 14.26 6.39
CA ALA A 447 6.34 14.84 6.12
C ALA A 447 5.75 14.20 4.86
N ARG A 448 4.46 13.83 4.93
CA ARG A 448 3.76 13.06 3.89
C ARG A 448 2.48 13.75 3.44
N TYR A 449 2.23 13.68 2.14
CA TYR A 449 1.01 14.14 1.49
C TYR A 449 0.96 13.57 0.07
N VAL A 450 -0.20 13.65 -0.57
CA VAL A 450 -0.35 13.44 -2.01
C VAL A 450 -0.57 14.81 -2.65
N ASP A 451 0.29 15.13 -3.59
CA ASP A 451 0.25 16.29 -4.45
C ASP A 451 -1.02 16.28 -5.32
N LEU A 452 -1.67 17.43 -5.47
CA LEU A 452 -2.92 17.55 -6.25
C LEU A 452 -2.72 18.41 -7.50
N HIS A 453 -1.47 18.51 -7.97
CA HIS A 453 -1.00 19.23 -9.16
C HIS A 453 -1.18 20.76 -9.13
N VAL A 454 -2.30 21.27 -8.63
CA VAL A 454 -2.59 22.70 -8.63
C VAL A 454 -1.73 23.41 -7.59
N ASP A 455 -1.02 24.45 -8.02
CA ASP A 455 -0.16 25.23 -7.14
C ASP A 455 -0.45 26.73 -7.24
N VAL A 456 0.03 27.49 -6.26
CA VAL A 456 -0.02 28.96 -6.29
C VAL A 456 1.39 29.51 -6.12
N VAL A 457 1.84 30.29 -7.09
CA VAL A 457 3.17 30.90 -7.08
C VAL A 457 3.09 32.41 -6.81
N LYS A 458 4.01 32.90 -6.00
CA LYS A 458 4.25 34.33 -5.75
C LYS A 458 5.64 34.70 -6.23
N ARG A 459 5.71 35.47 -7.31
CA ARG A 459 6.95 35.92 -7.96
C ARG A 459 7.65 37.02 -7.16
N PRO A 460 8.95 37.28 -7.41
CA PRO A 460 9.70 38.37 -6.74
C PRO A 460 9.06 39.75 -6.86
N ASP A 461 8.34 40.01 -7.95
CA ASP A 461 7.65 41.29 -8.19
C ASP A 461 6.31 41.41 -7.45
N GLY A 462 5.91 40.36 -6.72
CA GLY A 462 4.67 40.27 -5.96
C GLY A 462 3.48 39.72 -6.74
N THR A 463 3.63 39.40 -8.02
CA THR A 463 2.58 38.76 -8.82
C THR A 463 2.24 37.38 -8.25
N VAL A 464 0.95 37.13 -7.99
CA VAL A 464 0.42 35.84 -7.55
C VAL A 464 -0.36 35.21 -8.69
N GLU A 465 -0.14 33.93 -8.95
CA GLU A 465 -0.80 33.19 -10.03
C GLU A 465 -1.00 31.73 -9.61
N ARG A 466 -2.15 31.17 -9.97
CA ARG A 466 -2.41 29.73 -9.89
C ARG A 466 -1.91 29.04 -11.16
N VAL A 467 -1.22 27.92 -11.00
CA VAL A 467 -0.61 27.14 -12.09
C VAL A 467 -1.08 25.68 -12.04
N ASP A 468 -0.91 24.98 -13.16
CA ASP A 468 -1.05 23.52 -13.30
C ASP A 468 -2.47 22.96 -13.04
N ASP A 469 -3.50 23.78 -13.35
CA ASP A 469 -4.90 23.33 -13.36
C ASP A 469 -5.17 22.21 -14.40
N ASP A 470 -4.46 22.23 -15.52
CA ASP A 470 -4.56 21.24 -16.59
C ASP A 470 -4.06 19.86 -16.16
N GLU A 471 -2.96 19.78 -15.41
CA GLU A 471 -2.48 18.51 -14.85
C GLU A 471 -3.50 17.86 -13.88
N LEU A 472 -4.21 18.67 -13.08
CA LEU A 472 -5.30 18.18 -12.24
C LEU A 472 -6.47 17.69 -13.09
N ASP A 473 -6.85 18.42 -14.14
CA ASP A 473 -7.92 18.03 -15.06
C ASP A 473 -7.59 16.70 -15.77
N GLU A 474 -6.35 16.51 -16.19
CA GLU A 474 -5.85 15.25 -16.76
C GLU A 474 -5.92 14.09 -15.75
N SER A 475 -5.52 14.34 -14.50
CA SER A 475 -5.59 13.33 -13.43
C SER A 475 -7.03 12.93 -13.07
N VAL A 476 -7.97 13.88 -13.12
CA VAL A 476 -9.41 13.60 -12.97
C VAL A 476 -9.91 12.77 -14.15
N ALA A 477 -9.54 13.13 -15.38
CA ALA A 477 -9.93 12.39 -16.59
C ALA A 477 -9.36 10.95 -16.60
N ALA A 478 -8.15 10.77 -16.07
CA ALA A 478 -7.50 9.47 -15.89
C ALA A 478 -8.07 8.66 -14.71
N GLY A 479 -8.90 9.26 -13.86
CA GLY A 479 -9.48 8.62 -12.67
C GLY A 479 -8.52 8.42 -11.51
N THR A 480 -7.33 9.05 -11.54
CA THR A 480 -6.32 9.00 -10.46
C THR A 480 -6.62 10.01 -9.34
N VAL A 481 -7.40 11.06 -9.62
CA VAL A 481 -7.95 11.98 -8.62
C VAL A 481 -9.49 11.96 -8.65
N PRO A 482 -10.17 11.60 -7.54
CA PRO A 482 -11.62 11.71 -7.45
C PRO A 482 -12.12 13.16 -7.54
N GLU A 483 -13.25 13.38 -8.23
CA GLU A 483 -13.84 14.72 -8.41
C GLU A 483 -14.00 15.51 -7.10
N PRO A 484 -14.50 14.94 -5.98
CA PRO A 484 -14.64 15.68 -4.73
C PRO A 484 -13.30 16.17 -4.15
N LEU A 485 -12.21 15.44 -4.43
CA LEU A 485 -10.86 15.82 -4.02
C LEU A 485 -10.31 16.95 -4.91
N ALA A 486 -10.50 16.86 -6.23
CA ALA A 486 -10.13 17.90 -7.17
C ALA A 486 -10.87 19.22 -6.90
N GLU A 487 -12.18 19.18 -6.66
CA GLU A 487 -12.94 20.37 -6.27
C GLU A 487 -12.42 21.01 -4.98
N LYS A 488 -11.99 20.18 -4.01
CA LYS A 488 -11.40 20.67 -2.76
C LYS A 488 -10.07 21.35 -3.02
N ALA A 489 -9.20 20.78 -3.84
CA ALA A 489 -7.93 21.38 -4.25
C ALA A 489 -8.15 22.74 -4.93
N ARG A 490 -9.03 22.81 -5.94
CA ARG A 490 -9.36 24.06 -6.64
C ARG A 490 -9.85 25.15 -5.67
N ARG A 491 -10.73 24.81 -4.72
CA ARG A 491 -11.20 25.76 -3.70
C ARG A 491 -10.07 26.27 -2.80
N VAL A 492 -9.14 25.40 -2.42
CA VAL A 492 -7.97 25.78 -1.59
C VAL A 492 -7.05 26.70 -2.38
N ALA A 493 -6.73 26.35 -3.63
CA ALA A 493 -5.90 27.16 -4.52
C ALA A 493 -6.50 28.55 -4.74
N SER A 494 -7.79 28.66 -5.06
CA SER A 494 -8.45 29.97 -5.20
C SER A 494 -8.45 30.78 -3.91
N ALA A 495 -8.57 30.14 -2.73
CA ALA A 495 -8.49 30.86 -1.45
C ALA A 495 -7.07 31.40 -1.21
N LEU A 496 -6.03 30.66 -1.61
CA LEU A 496 -4.63 31.07 -1.51
C LEU A 496 -4.29 32.22 -2.45
N GLU A 497 -4.68 32.13 -3.71
CA GLU A 497 -4.48 33.17 -4.73
C GLU A 497 -5.07 34.52 -4.28
N ASN A 498 -6.22 34.51 -3.60
CA ASN A 498 -6.87 35.71 -3.08
C ASN A 498 -6.23 36.26 -1.78
N ALA A 499 -5.47 35.45 -1.05
CA ALA A 499 -4.95 35.79 0.27
C ALA A 499 -3.47 36.21 0.29
N LEU A 500 -2.70 35.81 -0.73
CA LEU A 500 -1.27 36.12 -0.89
C LEU A 500 -1.03 37.47 -1.56
#